data_AF-A0A1F8MX26-F1
#
_entry.id   AF-A0A1F8MX26-F1
#
_cell.length_a   1.000
_cell.length_b   1.000
_cell.length_c   1.000
_cell.angle_alpha   90.00
_cell.angle_beta   90.00
_cell.angle_gamma   90.00
#
_symmetry.space_group_name_H-M   'P 1'
#
loop_
_entity.id
_entity.type
_entity.pdbx_description
1 polymer ?
#
loop_
_entity_poly.entity_id
_entity_poly.type
_entity_poly.pdbx_seq_one_letter_code
_entity_poly.pdbx_strand_id
1 'polypeptide(L)'
;MNDTNICPICNEEYLTSRKSTFGGEFLEYFNCRRCGKFLTNPNFIDLYIQYGFDEVRHLVSAWIRRKNKNNPKETPRFPQEPVDANINKWLMAFKRMGLPESISEKLDALLQVYAIEVGRIYSQSFLAKEPRFIAETAALDLHELNGLVDLLIDKGWIKFNSSSKEWEYIVQITAEGWQRIESLLRNPIVSDSAFIAMWFDSSIQKYSETGASVVQKCGYHPIIVNEEEFSGFIMEYVISSIRQARFVIADFTTISEKQEEDKIIGGVRGGVYWEAGMAYGLGKPIIHTCVEKAEAIERIHFDVEQMNTLFWNSEDLDTENIDMTALPKNPKFIQRLYRRIQFLVGQGSWVEE
;
A
#
# COMPACT_ATOMS: atom_id res chain seq x y z
N MET A 1 -6.98 46.32 16.97
CA MET A 1 -7.72 45.32 16.18
C MET A 1 -6.77 44.15 16.01
N ASN A 2 -7.11 43.00 16.58
CA ASN A 2 -6.25 41.82 16.50
C ASN A 2 -6.30 41.32 15.06
N ASP A 3 -5.26 41.61 14.28
CA ASP A 3 -5.04 40.92 13.00
C ASP A 3 -4.77 39.45 13.35
N THR A 4 -5.82 38.63 13.31
CA THR A 4 -5.70 37.20 13.48
C THR A 4 -4.90 36.65 12.31
N ASN A 5 -3.75 36.09 12.65
CA ASN A 5 -2.83 35.42 11.73
C ASN A 5 -3.43 34.09 11.25
N ILE A 6 -4.29 34.17 10.22
CA ILE A 6 -5.02 33.04 9.64
C ILE A 6 -4.20 32.36 8.55
N CYS A 7 -4.11 31.03 8.58
CA CYS A 7 -3.41 30.24 7.58
C CYS A 7 -4.17 30.31 6.24
N PRO A 8 -3.53 30.72 5.13
CA PRO A 8 -4.21 30.87 3.85
C PRO A 8 -4.73 29.54 3.29
N ILE A 9 -4.20 28.39 3.75
CA ILE A 9 -4.63 27.07 3.27
C ILE A 9 -5.82 26.55 4.06
N CYS A 10 -5.74 26.51 5.39
CA CYS A 10 -6.72 25.79 6.22
C CYS A 10 -7.58 26.67 7.12
N ASN A 11 -7.40 27.99 7.07
CA ASN A 11 -8.11 28.98 7.89
C ASN A 11 -7.92 28.85 9.42
N GLU A 12 -7.02 27.98 9.88
CA GLU A 12 -6.60 27.90 11.29
C GLU A 12 -5.52 28.93 11.62
N GLU A 13 -5.37 29.26 12.91
CA GLU A 13 -4.25 30.07 13.38
C GLU A 13 -2.90 29.41 13.04
N TYR A 14 -2.00 30.17 12.44
CA TYR A 14 -0.62 29.72 12.22
C TYR A 14 0.30 30.15 13.36
N LEU A 15 1.39 29.40 13.57
CA LEU A 15 2.37 29.66 14.62
C LEU A 15 3.31 30.80 14.23
N THR A 16 3.87 30.74 13.03
CA THR A 16 4.76 31.77 12.48
C THR A 16 4.63 31.87 10.97
N SER A 17 4.85 33.08 10.43
CA SER A 17 5.10 33.30 9.01
C SER A 17 6.36 34.13 8.80
N ARG A 18 7.00 33.96 7.63
CA ARG A 18 8.16 34.76 7.21
C ARG A 18 8.05 35.06 5.73
N LYS A 19 7.99 36.34 5.38
CA LYS A 19 8.02 36.80 3.99
C LYS A 19 9.42 36.59 3.42
N SER A 20 9.53 36.05 2.21
CA SER A 20 10.81 35.85 1.54
C SER A 20 10.64 35.92 0.03
N THR A 21 11.46 36.72 -0.64
CA THR A 21 11.52 36.75 -2.10
C THR A 21 12.44 35.65 -2.60
N PHE A 22 11.92 34.74 -3.42
CA PHE A 22 12.70 33.70 -4.09
C PHE A 22 12.53 33.88 -5.60
N GLY A 23 13.64 34.11 -6.32
CA GLY A 23 13.62 34.18 -7.79
C GLY A 23 12.76 35.30 -8.40
N GLY A 24 12.43 36.35 -7.65
CA GLY A 24 11.54 37.44 -8.11
C GLY A 24 10.05 37.23 -7.80
N GLU A 25 9.67 36.07 -7.28
CA GLU A 25 8.30 35.79 -6.83
C GLU A 25 8.13 36.09 -5.34
N PHE A 26 6.96 36.64 -4.98
CA PHE A 26 6.57 36.84 -3.59
C PHE A 26 6.07 35.52 -2.99
N LEU A 27 6.89 34.88 -2.17
CA LEU A 27 6.53 33.69 -1.41
C LEU A 27 6.58 34.00 0.09
N GLU A 28 5.69 33.38 0.84
CA GLU A 28 5.65 33.45 2.29
C GLU A 28 5.74 32.04 2.86
N TYR A 29 6.65 31.88 3.81
CA TYR A 29 6.78 30.67 4.61
C TYR A 29 5.73 30.70 5.71
N PHE A 30 5.05 29.58 5.91
CA PHE A 30 4.09 29.37 6.99
C PHE A 30 4.44 28.13 7.81
N ASN A 31 4.27 28.23 9.12
CA ASN A 31 4.26 27.09 10.04
C ASN A 31 2.88 27.05 10.73
N CYS A 32 1.97 26.21 10.24
CA CYS A 32 0.60 26.12 10.71
C CYS A 32 0.39 24.90 11.62
N ARG A 33 -0.42 25.05 12.69
CA ARG A 33 -0.77 23.95 13.61
C ARG A 33 -1.43 22.77 12.87
N ARG A 34 -2.32 23.06 11.92
CA ARG A 34 -3.01 22.08 11.07
C ARG A 34 -2.17 21.64 9.86
N CYS A 35 -1.82 22.52 8.93
CA CYS A 35 -1.11 22.11 7.71
C CYS A 35 0.33 21.63 7.94
N GLY A 36 1.05 22.20 8.89
CA GLY A 36 2.51 22.05 8.99
C GLY A 36 3.26 23.19 8.28
N LYS A 37 4.46 22.90 7.79
CA LYS A 37 5.39 23.86 7.18
C LYS A 37 5.19 23.90 5.66
N PHE A 38 5.00 25.07 5.07
CA PHE A 38 4.87 25.22 3.62
C PHE A 38 5.26 26.63 3.13
N LEU A 39 5.46 26.76 1.82
CA LEU A 39 5.67 28.02 1.11
C LEU A 39 4.49 28.26 0.17
N THR A 40 3.91 29.46 0.19
CA THR A 40 2.88 29.85 -0.80
C THR A 40 2.89 31.35 -1.05
N ASN A 41 2.22 31.78 -2.13
CA ASN A 41 1.86 33.18 -2.31
C ASN A 41 0.41 33.36 -1.81
N PRO A 42 0.16 34.08 -0.70
CA PRO A 42 -1.19 34.24 -0.16
C PRO A 42 -2.19 34.82 -1.16
N ASN A 43 -1.76 35.78 -1.97
CA ASN A 43 -2.60 36.39 -3.01
C ASN A 43 -3.04 35.37 -4.07
N PHE A 44 -2.22 34.34 -4.31
CA PHE A 44 -2.57 33.25 -5.21
C PHE A 44 -3.74 32.43 -4.63
N ILE A 45 -3.75 32.18 -3.33
CA ILE A 45 -4.84 31.41 -2.71
C ILE A 45 -6.16 32.18 -2.79
N ASP A 46 -6.14 33.48 -2.49
CA ASP A 46 -7.33 34.33 -2.56
C ASP A 46 -7.97 34.35 -3.96
N LEU A 47 -7.15 34.37 -5.01
CA LEU A 47 -7.60 34.29 -6.40
C LEU A 47 -8.33 32.98 -6.74
N TYR A 48 -8.02 31.90 -6.03
CA TYR A 48 -8.57 30.55 -6.28
C TYR A 48 -9.77 30.19 -5.41
N ILE A 49 -10.09 31.01 -4.41
CA ILE A 49 -11.32 30.86 -3.60
C ILE A 49 -12.55 30.86 -4.52
N GLN A 50 -12.64 31.81 -5.45
CA GLN A 50 -13.74 31.88 -6.44
C GLN A 50 -13.80 30.68 -7.41
N TYR A 51 -12.72 29.91 -7.51
CA TYR A 51 -12.65 28.69 -8.33
C TYR A 51 -12.83 27.41 -7.52
N GLY A 52 -13.40 27.52 -6.31
CA GLY A 52 -13.79 26.39 -5.46
C GLY A 52 -12.70 25.90 -4.51
N PHE A 53 -11.57 26.63 -4.35
CA PHE A 53 -10.46 26.15 -3.50
C PHE A 53 -10.90 25.75 -2.09
N ASP A 54 -11.93 26.40 -1.54
CA ASP A 54 -12.55 26.08 -0.26
C ASP A 54 -12.95 24.59 -0.14
N GLU A 55 -13.40 23.97 -1.23
CA GLU A 55 -13.79 22.56 -1.27
C GLU A 55 -12.61 21.60 -1.11
N VAL A 56 -11.38 22.04 -1.43
CA VAL A 56 -10.18 21.20 -1.44
C VAL A 56 -9.13 21.60 -0.41
N ARG A 57 -9.37 22.65 0.39
CA ARG A 57 -8.45 23.11 1.46
C ARG A 57 -7.97 21.99 2.36
N HIS A 58 -8.90 21.12 2.75
CA HIS A 58 -8.63 19.97 3.61
C HIS A 58 -7.63 18.98 2.98
N LEU A 59 -7.75 18.72 1.67
CA LEU A 59 -6.84 17.85 0.92
C LEU A 59 -5.47 18.50 0.74
N VAL A 60 -5.42 19.81 0.48
CA VAL A 60 -4.16 20.56 0.39
C VAL A 60 -3.45 20.56 1.75
N SER A 61 -4.20 20.75 2.83
CA SER A 61 -3.68 20.66 4.20
C SER A 61 -3.09 19.28 4.51
N ALA A 62 -3.82 18.22 4.16
CA ALA A 62 -3.38 16.84 4.32
C ALA A 62 -2.11 16.54 3.50
N TRP A 63 -2.07 17.03 2.27
CA TRP A 63 -0.92 16.92 1.38
C TRP A 63 0.34 17.56 1.96
N ILE A 64 0.24 18.80 2.44
CA ILE A 64 1.37 19.51 3.08
C ILE A 64 1.90 18.68 4.25
N ARG A 65 0.99 18.20 5.11
CA ARG A 65 1.35 17.44 6.31
C ARG A 65 2.07 16.14 5.95
N ARG A 66 1.58 15.42 4.96
CA ARG A 66 2.20 14.19 4.44
C ARG A 66 3.58 14.46 3.85
N LYS A 67 3.76 15.56 3.11
CA LYS A 67 5.08 15.99 2.61
C LYS A 67 6.05 16.29 3.74
N ASN A 68 5.62 17.02 4.78
CA ASN A 68 6.47 17.27 5.95
C ASN A 68 6.85 15.98 6.69
N LYS A 69 5.95 14.98 6.77
CA LYS A 69 6.23 13.69 7.41
C LYS A 69 7.23 12.86 6.61
N ASN A 70 7.07 12.82 5.29
CA ASN A 70 7.91 12.00 4.41
C ASN A 70 9.30 12.63 4.17
N ASN A 71 9.38 13.97 4.14
CA ASN A 71 10.64 14.68 3.96
C ASN A 71 10.73 15.91 4.89
N PRO A 72 11.12 15.72 6.17
CA PRO A 72 11.15 16.80 7.17
C PRO A 72 12.11 17.95 6.87
N LYS A 73 13.07 17.74 5.94
CA LYS A 73 14.05 18.76 5.53
C LYS A 73 13.53 19.66 4.41
N GLU A 74 12.47 19.24 3.71
CA GLU A 74 11.89 19.99 2.59
C GLU A 74 10.65 20.77 3.05
N THR A 75 10.53 22.01 2.60
CA THR A 75 9.33 22.82 2.81
C THR A 75 8.53 22.83 1.51
N PRO A 76 7.38 22.12 1.43
CA PRO A 76 6.60 22.04 0.21
C PRO A 76 6.13 23.43 -0.23
N ARG A 77 6.29 23.73 -1.52
CA ARG A 77 5.71 24.90 -2.17
C ARG A 77 4.34 24.55 -2.72
N PHE A 78 3.34 25.38 -2.46
CA PHE A 78 2.00 25.28 -3.01
C PHE A 78 1.59 26.59 -3.70
N PRO A 79 0.98 26.55 -4.90
CA PRO A 79 0.83 25.37 -5.77
C PRO A 79 2.18 24.88 -6.34
N GLN A 80 2.24 23.64 -6.83
CA GLN A 80 3.35 23.15 -7.65
C GLN A 80 3.07 23.50 -9.12
N GLU A 81 4.07 24.02 -9.84
CA GLU A 81 3.96 24.35 -11.27
C GLU A 81 3.87 23.08 -12.16
N PRO A 82 3.25 23.19 -13.36
CA PRO A 82 2.57 24.36 -13.90
C PRO A 82 1.13 24.45 -13.38
N VAL A 83 0.76 25.65 -12.95
CA VAL A 83 -0.56 25.93 -12.38
C VAL A 83 -1.60 25.98 -13.52
N ASP A 84 -2.06 24.82 -13.96
CA ASP A 84 -3.30 24.77 -14.71
C ASP A 84 -4.46 24.92 -13.73
N ALA A 85 -5.10 26.08 -13.80
CA ALA A 85 -6.08 26.62 -12.86
C ALA A 85 -7.42 25.85 -12.76
N ASN A 86 -7.40 24.54 -12.55
CA ASN A 86 -8.62 23.73 -12.48
C ASN A 86 -8.63 22.87 -11.22
N ILE A 87 -9.61 23.11 -10.36
CA ILE A 87 -9.84 22.34 -9.13
C ILE A 87 -9.95 20.83 -9.38
N ASN A 88 -10.47 20.42 -10.54
CA ASN A 88 -10.54 19.01 -10.92
C ASN A 88 -9.16 18.39 -11.11
N LYS A 89 -8.16 19.15 -11.58
CA LYS A 89 -6.78 18.66 -11.67
C LYS A 89 -6.17 18.44 -10.29
N TRP A 90 -6.45 19.32 -9.33
CA TRP A 90 -6.01 19.14 -7.94
C TRP A 90 -6.72 17.95 -7.28
N LEU A 91 -8.03 17.82 -7.45
CA LEU A 91 -8.79 16.66 -6.98
C LEU A 91 -8.22 15.36 -7.56
N MET A 92 -8.00 15.29 -8.88
CA MET A 92 -7.39 14.12 -9.52
C MET A 92 -5.98 13.84 -9.00
N ALA A 93 -5.17 14.88 -8.76
CA ALA A 93 -3.85 14.73 -8.18
C ALA A 93 -3.93 14.15 -6.76
N PHE A 94 -4.81 14.68 -5.90
CA PHE A 94 -4.99 14.18 -4.54
C PHE A 94 -5.51 12.75 -4.49
N LYS A 95 -6.46 12.38 -5.37
CA LYS A 95 -6.92 10.99 -5.53
C LYS A 95 -5.77 10.04 -5.84
N ARG A 96 -4.87 10.41 -6.76
CA ARG A 96 -3.68 9.61 -7.12
C ARG A 96 -2.68 9.48 -5.97
N MET A 97 -2.74 10.35 -4.98
CA MET A 97 -1.82 10.31 -3.83
C MET A 97 -2.28 9.34 -2.74
N GLY A 98 -3.50 8.81 -2.82
CA GLY A 98 -4.06 7.90 -1.82
C GLY A 98 -4.16 8.58 -0.46
N LEU A 99 -4.81 9.74 -0.41
CA LEU A 99 -5.29 10.31 0.85
C LEU A 99 -6.52 9.53 1.34
N PRO A 100 -6.81 9.46 2.64
CA PRO A 100 -8.03 8.84 3.13
C PRO A 100 -9.29 9.49 2.54
N GLU A 101 -10.13 8.72 1.85
CA GLU A 101 -11.36 9.23 1.22
C GLU A 101 -12.60 8.70 1.93
N SER A 102 -12.64 7.39 2.20
CA SER A 102 -13.75 6.74 2.88
C SER A 102 -13.69 6.92 4.39
N ILE A 103 -14.85 6.80 5.07
CA ILE A 103 -14.92 6.84 6.53
C ILE A 103 -13.98 5.78 7.15
N SER A 104 -13.94 4.57 6.60
CA SER A 104 -13.06 3.51 7.11
C SER A 104 -11.58 3.89 7.01
N GLU A 105 -11.15 4.44 5.87
CA GLU A 105 -9.77 4.88 5.68
C GLU A 105 -9.41 6.03 6.63
N LYS A 106 -10.34 6.97 6.86
CA LYS A 106 -10.14 8.08 7.80
C LYS A 106 -10.02 7.59 9.25
N LEU A 107 -10.84 6.60 9.65
CA LEU A 107 -10.74 5.96 10.97
C LEU A 107 -9.41 5.22 11.14
N ASP A 108 -9.00 4.45 10.13
CA ASP A 108 -7.73 3.73 10.15
C ASP A 108 -6.53 4.68 10.17
N ALA A 109 -6.59 5.80 9.43
CA ALA A 109 -5.58 6.85 9.46
C ALA A 109 -5.49 7.50 10.84
N LEU A 110 -6.63 7.86 11.44
CA LEU A 110 -6.68 8.47 12.78
C LEU A 110 -6.10 7.55 13.84
N LEU A 111 -6.46 6.27 13.79
CA LEU A 111 -5.98 5.27 14.74
C LEU A 111 -4.46 5.04 14.60
N GLN A 112 -3.92 5.03 13.38
CA GLN A 112 -2.47 4.98 13.15
C GLN A 112 -1.74 6.22 13.68
N VAL A 113 -2.33 7.40 13.49
CA VAL A 113 -1.79 8.66 14.01
C VAL A 113 -1.72 8.63 15.53
N TYR A 114 -2.77 8.15 16.19
CA TYR A 114 -2.78 7.97 17.65
C TYR A 114 -1.73 6.97 18.12
N ALA A 115 -1.54 5.87 17.39
CA ALA A 115 -0.48 4.90 17.69
C ALA A 115 0.92 5.55 17.66
N ILE A 116 1.17 6.45 16.70
CA ILE A 116 2.43 7.21 16.62
C ILE A 116 2.56 8.17 17.80
N GLU A 117 1.46 8.82 18.20
CA GLU A 117 1.45 9.78 19.30
C GLU A 117 1.82 9.15 20.65
N VAL A 118 1.30 7.95 20.93
CA VAL A 118 1.58 7.22 22.17
C VAL A 118 2.86 6.38 22.11
N GLY A 119 3.39 6.15 20.91
CA GLY A 119 4.55 5.29 20.70
C GLY A 119 4.35 3.86 21.23
N ARG A 120 5.34 3.33 21.95
CA ARG A 120 5.30 1.96 22.53
C ARG A 120 4.66 1.90 23.93
N ILE A 121 3.98 2.96 24.38
CA ILE A 121 3.39 3.03 25.71
C ILE A 121 1.89 2.76 25.63
N TYR A 122 1.52 1.48 25.70
CA TYR A 122 0.14 1.01 25.51
C TYR A 122 -0.89 1.62 26.48
N SER A 123 -0.45 2.09 27.66
CA SER A 123 -1.31 2.70 28.67
C SER A 123 -1.36 4.22 28.61
N GLN A 124 -0.66 4.87 27.67
CA GLN A 124 -0.58 6.31 27.62
C GLN A 124 -1.91 6.93 27.17
N SER A 125 -2.33 7.96 27.88
CA SER A 125 -3.44 8.81 27.46
C SER A 125 -2.92 10.05 26.72
N PHE A 126 -3.71 10.53 25.77
CA PHE A 126 -3.35 11.66 24.91
C PHE A 126 -4.60 12.46 24.51
N LEU A 127 -4.40 13.69 24.06
CA LEU A 127 -5.46 14.55 23.56
C LEU A 127 -5.92 14.04 22.18
N ALA A 128 -7.17 13.60 22.07
CA ALA A 128 -7.71 13.05 20.81
C ALA A 128 -7.93 14.11 19.72
N LYS A 129 -8.01 15.38 20.11
CA LYS A 129 -8.45 16.48 19.24
C LYS A 129 -7.36 17.53 19.11
N GLU A 130 -6.57 17.40 18.05
CA GLU A 130 -5.58 18.40 17.65
C GLU A 130 -5.80 18.83 16.20
N PRO A 131 -5.55 20.12 15.86
CA PRO A 131 -5.70 20.61 14.49
C PRO A 131 -4.91 19.80 13.45
N ARG A 132 -3.78 19.21 13.85
CA ARG A 132 -2.97 18.35 12.98
C ARG A 132 -3.68 17.08 12.55
N PHE A 133 -4.51 16.48 13.40
CA PHE A 133 -5.21 15.25 13.09
C PHE A 133 -6.25 15.45 11.99
N ILE A 134 -6.78 16.67 11.86
CA ILE A 134 -7.64 17.05 10.73
C ILE A 134 -6.87 16.88 9.41
N ALA A 135 -5.62 17.35 9.35
CA ALA A 135 -4.78 17.19 8.15
C ALA A 135 -4.36 15.73 7.94
N GLU A 136 -3.95 15.00 8.98
CA GLU A 136 -3.45 13.63 8.84
C GLU A 136 -4.52 12.61 8.45
N THR A 137 -5.80 12.94 8.70
CA THR A 137 -6.96 12.14 8.29
C THR A 137 -7.63 12.65 7.02
N ALA A 138 -7.15 13.74 6.42
CA ALA A 138 -7.86 14.47 5.37
C ALA A 138 -9.33 14.79 5.75
N ALA A 139 -9.58 15.10 7.02
CA ALA A 139 -10.87 15.58 7.48
C ALA A 139 -11.11 17.03 7.03
N LEU A 140 -12.37 17.34 6.70
CA LEU A 140 -12.85 18.64 6.26
C LEU A 140 -12.53 19.71 7.29
N ASP A 141 -12.87 19.43 8.54
CA ASP A 141 -12.79 20.37 9.66
C ASP A 141 -12.77 19.63 11.02
N LEU A 142 -12.89 20.40 12.10
CA LEU A 142 -12.97 19.88 13.46
C LEU A 142 -14.26 19.07 13.70
N HIS A 143 -15.36 19.39 13.02
CA HIS A 143 -16.62 18.68 13.19
C HIS A 143 -16.52 17.25 12.64
N GLU A 144 -15.92 17.06 11.46
CA GLU A 144 -15.67 15.73 10.92
C GLU A 144 -14.67 14.96 11.81
N LEU A 145 -13.60 15.59 12.29
CA LEU A 145 -12.67 14.94 13.23
C LEU A 145 -13.40 14.49 14.52
N ASN A 146 -14.32 15.30 15.05
CA ASN A 146 -15.11 14.91 16.21
C ASN A 146 -15.92 13.65 15.92
N GLY A 147 -16.62 13.59 14.78
CA GLY A 147 -17.36 12.40 14.38
C GLY A 147 -16.48 11.17 14.20
N LEU A 148 -15.25 11.32 13.68
CA LEU A 148 -14.29 10.22 13.60
C LEU A 148 -13.86 9.72 14.98
N VAL A 149 -13.62 10.62 15.94
CA VAL A 149 -13.29 10.25 17.33
C VAL A 149 -14.44 9.49 17.98
N ASP A 150 -15.67 9.97 17.82
CA ASP A 150 -16.86 9.33 18.38
C ASP A 150 -17.03 7.92 17.79
N LEU A 151 -16.82 7.75 16.48
CA LEU A 151 -16.85 6.44 15.83
C LEU A 151 -15.73 5.48 16.31
N LEU A 152 -14.54 5.98 16.64
CA LEU A 152 -13.48 5.16 17.24
C LEU A 152 -13.87 4.67 18.65
N ILE A 153 -14.59 5.50 19.41
CA ILE A 153 -15.13 5.15 20.73
C ILE A 153 -16.24 4.10 20.59
N ASP A 154 -17.19 4.32 19.68
CA ASP A 154 -18.31 3.39 19.41
C ASP A 154 -17.82 2.02 18.95
N LYS A 155 -16.71 1.98 18.22
CA LYS A 155 -16.03 0.74 17.80
C LYS A 155 -15.23 0.05 18.91
N GLY A 156 -15.12 0.66 20.08
CA GLY A 156 -14.31 0.14 21.18
C GLY A 156 -12.80 0.24 20.94
N TRP A 157 -12.33 0.95 19.90
CA TRP A 157 -10.90 1.05 19.55
C TRP A 157 -10.15 2.05 20.44
N ILE A 158 -10.85 3.06 20.94
CA ILE A 158 -10.35 3.98 21.96
C ILE A 158 -11.39 4.13 23.08
N LYS A 159 -10.97 4.66 24.23
CA LYS A 159 -11.86 4.98 25.35
C LYS A 159 -11.43 6.27 26.02
N PHE A 160 -12.37 6.97 26.65
CA PHE A 160 -12.04 8.09 27.53
C PHE A 160 -11.19 7.62 28.72
N ASN A 161 -10.24 8.47 29.13
CA ASN A 161 -9.53 8.26 30.38
C ASN A 161 -10.47 8.58 31.54
N SER A 162 -10.69 7.59 32.42
CA SER A 162 -11.56 7.67 33.60
C SER A 162 -11.18 8.77 34.60
N SER A 163 -9.93 9.24 34.55
CA SER A 163 -9.40 10.28 35.44
C SER A 163 -9.48 11.69 34.85
N SER A 164 -9.97 11.84 33.62
CA SER A 164 -10.13 13.11 32.92
C SER A 164 -11.59 13.48 32.76
N LYS A 165 -11.89 14.76 32.56
CA LYS A 165 -13.26 15.17 32.22
C LYS A 165 -13.51 14.89 30.74
N GLU A 166 -14.70 14.42 30.36
CA GLU A 166 -15.02 14.02 28.98
C GLU A 166 -14.77 15.14 27.95
N TRP A 167 -14.99 16.41 28.32
CA TRP A 167 -14.74 17.56 27.44
C TRP A 167 -13.26 17.85 27.17
N GLU A 168 -12.34 17.25 27.93
CA GLU A 168 -10.90 17.34 27.68
C GLU A 168 -10.46 16.40 26.55
N TYR A 169 -11.33 15.46 26.13
CA TYR A 169 -11.07 14.48 25.07
C TYR A 169 -9.72 13.76 25.22
N ILE A 170 -9.36 13.46 26.46
CA ILE A 170 -8.19 12.65 26.78
C ILE A 170 -8.61 11.19 26.66
N VAL A 171 -8.01 10.48 25.72
CA VAL A 171 -8.35 9.10 25.37
C VAL A 171 -7.16 8.17 25.50
N GLN A 172 -7.45 6.87 25.53
CA GLN A 172 -6.47 5.80 25.49
C GLN A 172 -6.87 4.79 24.41
N ILE A 173 -5.89 4.23 23.68
CA ILE A 173 -6.11 3.11 22.75
C ILE A 173 -6.40 1.84 23.56
N THR A 174 -7.45 1.11 23.18
CA THR A 174 -7.85 -0.15 23.84
C THR A 174 -7.09 -1.35 23.25
N ALA A 175 -7.28 -2.54 23.83
CA ALA A 175 -6.74 -3.78 23.26
C ALA A 175 -7.26 -4.04 21.83
N GLU A 176 -8.54 -3.79 21.56
CA GLU A 176 -9.13 -3.93 20.22
C GLU A 176 -8.56 -2.89 19.25
N GLY A 177 -8.31 -1.66 19.72
CA GLY A 177 -7.63 -0.63 18.92
C GLY A 177 -6.21 -1.05 18.53
N TRP A 178 -5.45 -1.60 19.47
CA TRP A 178 -4.11 -2.14 19.19
C TRP A 178 -4.14 -3.34 18.23
N GLN A 179 -5.12 -4.23 18.37
CA GLN A 179 -5.31 -5.33 17.42
C GLN A 179 -5.60 -4.80 16.00
N ARG A 180 -6.43 -3.75 15.86
CA ARG A 180 -6.68 -3.10 14.58
C ARG A 180 -5.39 -2.45 14.04
N ILE A 181 -4.64 -1.73 14.87
CA ILE A 181 -3.35 -1.12 14.48
C ILE A 181 -2.39 -2.19 13.99
N GLU A 182 -2.25 -3.31 14.70
CA GLU A 182 -1.42 -4.42 14.24
C GLU A 182 -1.91 -4.99 12.92
N SER A 183 -3.21 -5.13 12.71
CA SER A 183 -3.76 -5.59 11.42
C SER A 183 -3.46 -4.62 10.28
N LEU A 184 -3.47 -3.30 10.55
CA LEU A 184 -3.12 -2.26 9.59
C LEU A 184 -1.61 -2.27 9.27
N LEU A 185 -0.78 -2.52 10.28
CA LEU A 185 0.67 -2.71 10.12
C LEU A 185 1.02 -4.06 9.49
N ARG A 186 0.11 -5.04 9.51
CA ARG A 186 0.29 -6.38 8.93
C ARG A 186 0.07 -6.45 7.41
N ASN A 187 -0.12 -5.32 6.70
CA ASN A 187 -0.12 -5.28 5.25
C ASN A 187 1.11 -4.55 4.68
N PRO A 188 1.60 -5.06 3.53
CA PRO A 188 2.88 -5.71 3.40
C PRO A 188 4.01 -4.68 3.49
N ILE A 189 5.20 -5.18 3.87
CA ILE A 189 6.46 -4.56 3.45
C ILE A 189 6.25 -4.03 2.03
N VAL A 190 6.57 -2.75 1.77
CA VAL A 190 6.64 -2.18 0.42
C VAL A 190 7.82 -2.86 -0.28
N SER A 191 7.68 -4.16 -0.47
CA SER A 191 8.60 -5.05 -1.12
C SER A 191 8.11 -5.05 -2.54
N ASP A 192 8.94 -4.54 -3.42
CA ASP A 192 8.79 -4.83 -4.82
C ASP A 192 9.34 -6.24 -5.06
N SER A 193 8.80 -7.26 -4.40
CA SER A 193 9.20 -8.65 -4.62
C SER A 193 7.98 -9.56 -4.74
N ALA A 194 8.11 -10.61 -5.53
CA ALA A 194 7.10 -11.64 -5.71
C ALA A 194 7.72 -13.01 -5.45
N PHE A 195 7.05 -13.84 -4.65
CA PHE A 195 7.50 -15.20 -4.40
C PHE A 195 6.91 -16.14 -5.45
N ILE A 196 7.74 -16.96 -6.06
CA ILE A 196 7.31 -17.97 -7.03
C ILE A 196 7.51 -19.35 -6.40
N ALA A 197 6.41 -19.91 -5.91
CA ALA A 197 6.31 -21.27 -5.38
C ALA A 197 6.18 -22.25 -6.56
N MET A 198 7.17 -23.10 -6.76
CA MET A 198 7.20 -24.04 -7.89
C MET A 198 8.03 -25.28 -7.59
N TRP A 199 7.91 -26.28 -8.45
CA TRP A 199 8.77 -27.45 -8.44
C TRP A 199 10.16 -27.13 -9.02
N PHE A 200 11.22 -27.81 -8.57
CA PHE A 200 12.62 -27.55 -8.95
C PHE A 200 13.14 -28.43 -10.09
N ASP A 201 12.25 -29.15 -10.76
CA ASP A 201 12.65 -30.06 -11.83
C ASP A 201 13.04 -29.32 -13.10
N SER A 202 14.08 -29.81 -13.76
CA SER A 202 14.62 -29.21 -14.98
C SER A 202 13.58 -29.11 -16.10
N SER A 203 12.54 -29.96 -16.10
CA SER A 203 11.46 -29.90 -17.08
C SER A 203 10.61 -28.63 -17.03
N ILE A 204 10.66 -27.89 -15.92
CA ILE A 204 9.93 -26.61 -15.75
C ILE A 204 10.85 -25.41 -15.57
N GLN A 205 12.15 -25.57 -15.84
CA GLN A 205 13.11 -24.47 -15.80
C GLN A 205 12.71 -23.30 -16.70
N LYS A 206 12.23 -23.58 -17.92
CA LYS A 206 11.71 -22.55 -18.84
C LYS A 206 10.56 -21.76 -18.20
N TYR A 207 9.68 -22.42 -17.45
CA TYR A 207 8.58 -21.75 -16.76
C TYR A 207 9.10 -20.82 -15.66
N SER A 208 10.12 -21.25 -14.91
CA SER A 208 10.81 -20.42 -13.90
C SER A 208 11.36 -19.12 -14.48
N GLU A 209 12.14 -19.22 -15.56
CA GLU A 209 12.74 -18.07 -16.25
C GLU A 209 11.66 -17.12 -16.82
N THR A 210 10.64 -17.69 -17.46
CA THR A 210 9.51 -16.91 -17.99
C THR A 210 8.71 -16.23 -16.89
N GLY A 211 8.41 -16.93 -15.79
CA GLY A 211 7.68 -16.39 -14.65
C GLY A 211 8.43 -15.23 -14.00
N ALA A 212 9.74 -15.41 -13.78
CA ALA A 212 10.63 -14.37 -13.30
C ALA A 212 10.62 -13.14 -14.22
N SER A 213 10.78 -13.33 -15.54
CA SER A 213 10.75 -12.23 -16.52
C SER A 213 9.44 -11.44 -16.50
N VAL A 214 8.29 -12.12 -16.38
CA VAL A 214 6.98 -11.44 -16.30
C VAL A 214 6.86 -10.63 -15.01
N VAL A 215 7.33 -11.16 -13.88
CA VAL A 215 7.36 -10.47 -12.58
C VAL A 215 8.23 -9.21 -12.65
N GLN A 216 9.43 -9.33 -13.23
CA GLN A 216 10.34 -8.20 -13.46
C GLN A 216 9.71 -7.10 -14.32
N LYS A 217 9.05 -7.47 -15.43
CA LYS A 217 8.34 -6.51 -16.28
C LYS A 217 7.16 -5.83 -15.58
N CYS A 218 6.59 -6.46 -14.56
CA CYS A 218 5.58 -5.83 -13.69
C CYS A 218 6.19 -4.91 -12.63
N GLY A 219 7.51 -4.74 -12.57
CA GLY A 219 8.21 -3.89 -11.61
C GLY A 219 8.44 -4.57 -10.26
N TYR A 220 8.58 -5.90 -10.23
CA TYR A 220 8.84 -6.66 -9.00
C TYR A 220 10.07 -7.56 -9.15
N HIS A 221 10.77 -7.78 -8.05
CA HIS A 221 11.88 -8.71 -7.91
C HIS A 221 11.37 -10.14 -7.70
N PRO A 222 11.61 -11.09 -8.63
CA PRO A 222 11.22 -12.47 -8.44
C PRO A 222 12.10 -13.17 -7.40
N ILE A 223 11.49 -13.87 -6.46
CA ILE A 223 12.16 -14.72 -5.49
C ILE A 223 11.75 -16.17 -5.77
N ILE A 224 12.71 -16.98 -6.17
CA ILE A 224 12.59 -18.43 -6.33
C ILE A 224 13.66 -19.04 -5.42
N VAL A 225 13.25 -19.84 -4.44
CA VAL A 225 14.21 -20.49 -3.52
C VAL A 225 14.70 -21.77 -4.17
N ASN A 226 16.00 -22.00 -4.34
CA ASN A 226 16.52 -23.29 -4.81
C ASN A 226 17.13 -24.10 -3.65
N GLU A 227 17.03 -25.43 -3.68
CA GLU A 227 17.56 -26.32 -2.63
C GLU A 227 19.10 -26.26 -2.53
N GLU A 228 19.80 -26.00 -3.63
CA GLU A 228 21.27 -26.05 -3.70
C GLU A 228 21.98 -24.81 -3.12
N GLU A 229 21.24 -23.71 -2.89
CA GLU A 229 21.83 -22.41 -2.50
C GLU A 229 21.85 -22.15 -0.99
N PHE A 230 21.27 -23.04 -0.16
CA PHE A 230 21.14 -22.82 1.28
C PHE A 230 21.80 -23.93 2.12
N SER A 231 22.74 -23.55 2.99
CA SER A 231 23.39 -24.44 3.96
C SER A 231 22.66 -24.54 5.31
N GLY A 232 21.46 -23.95 5.42
CA GLY A 232 20.61 -23.90 6.62
C GLY A 232 19.23 -24.53 6.43
N PHE A 233 18.29 -24.32 7.37
CA PHE A 233 16.92 -24.83 7.23
C PHE A 233 16.14 -24.00 6.20
N ILE A 234 16.04 -24.53 4.98
CA ILE A 234 15.43 -23.88 3.81
C ILE A 234 14.06 -23.25 4.08
N MET A 235 13.25 -23.86 4.96
CA MET A 235 11.92 -23.36 5.31
C MET A 235 11.94 -22.00 5.99
N GLU A 236 12.99 -21.64 6.76
CA GLU A 236 13.10 -20.29 7.33
C GLU A 236 13.22 -19.24 6.24
N TYR A 237 14.02 -19.52 5.21
CA TYR A 237 14.19 -18.64 4.07
C TYR A 237 12.88 -18.55 3.27
N VAL A 238 12.24 -19.67 2.95
CA VAL A 238 10.91 -19.72 2.30
C VAL A 238 9.88 -18.87 3.07
N ILE A 239 9.75 -19.07 4.39
CA ILE A 239 8.83 -18.30 5.25
C ILE A 239 9.15 -16.81 5.18
N SER A 240 10.43 -16.45 5.28
CA SER A 240 10.87 -15.05 5.22
C SER A 240 10.56 -14.41 3.86
N SER A 241 10.76 -15.15 2.77
CA SER A 241 10.54 -14.72 1.40
C SER A 241 9.05 -14.53 1.12
N ILE A 242 8.21 -15.46 1.55
CA ILE A 242 6.74 -15.33 1.45
C ILE A 242 6.27 -14.11 2.24
N ARG A 243 6.78 -13.90 3.46
CA ARG A 243 6.41 -12.74 4.30
C ARG A 243 6.80 -11.42 3.64
N GLN A 244 7.97 -11.37 3.01
CA GLN A 244 8.47 -10.19 2.29
C GLN A 244 7.67 -9.93 1.01
N ALA A 245 7.39 -10.97 0.22
CA ALA A 245 6.75 -10.84 -1.08
C ALA A 245 5.38 -10.13 -1.03
N ARG A 246 5.12 -9.26 -1.99
CA ARG A 246 3.84 -8.56 -2.13
C ARG A 246 2.72 -9.49 -2.58
N PHE A 247 3.04 -10.48 -3.41
CA PHE A 247 2.14 -11.53 -3.87
C PHE A 247 2.92 -12.83 -4.12
N VAL A 248 2.17 -13.92 -4.27
CA VAL A 248 2.72 -15.24 -4.55
C VAL A 248 2.18 -15.76 -5.88
N ILE A 249 3.05 -16.34 -6.70
CA ILE A 249 2.66 -17.19 -7.83
C ILE A 249 2.89 -18.64 -7.36
N ALA A 250 1.85 -19.47 -7.42
CA ALA A 250 1.92 -20.87 -7.02
C ALA A 250 1.66 -21.77 -8.23
N ASP A 251 2.70 -22.49 -8.67
CA ASP A 251 2.62 -23.40 -9.80
C ASP A 251 2.39 -24.84 -9.35
N PHE A 252 1.19 -25.35 -9.64
CA PHE A 252 0.76 -26.68 -9.25
C PHE A 252 1.13 -27.75 -10.28
N THR A 253 2.12 -27.51 -11.14
CA THR A 253 2.54 -28.51 -12.13
C THR A 253 3.03 -29.78 -11.44
N THR A 254 2.47 -30.91 -11.86
CA THR A 254 2.82 -32.24 -11.38
C THR A 254 3.14 -33.16 -12.56
N ILE A 255 3.85 -34.24 -12.26
CA ILE A 255 4.02 -35.38 -13.16
C ILE A 255 3.50 -36.62 -12.45
N SER A 256 3.25 -37.70 -13.21
CA SER A 256 3.07 -39.04 -12.64
C SER A 256 4.12 -39.34 -11.58
N GLU A 257 3.66 -39.96 -10.49
CA GLU A 257 4.57 -40.54 -9.50
C GLU A 257 5.45 -41.59 -10.15
N LYS A 258 6.74 -41.55 -9.84
CA LYS A 258 7.72 -42.54 -10.29
C LYS A 258 8.53 -43.01 -9.10
N GLN A 259 8.82 -44.30 -9.07
CA GLN A 259 9.79 -44.85 -8.13
C GLN A 259 11.19 -44.60 -8.70
N GLU A 260 12.02 -43.85 -7.98
CA GLU A 260 13.46 -43.73 -8.23
C GLU A 260 14.20 -44.19 -6.98
N GLU A 261 14.91 -45.31 -7.11
CA GLU A 261 15.54 -46.02 -5.99
C GLU A 261 14.53 -46.27 -4.85
N ASP A 262 14.83 -45.81 -3.63
CA ASP A 262 13.98 -45.94 -2.45
C ASP A 262 13.03 -44.74 -2.24
N LYS A 263 12.86 -43.86 -3.24
CA LYS A 263 12.01 -42.66 -3.16
C LYS A 263 10.92 -42.64 -4.22
N ILE A 264 9.78 -42.07 -3.85
CA ILE A 264 8.73 -41.68 -4.81
C ILE A 264 8.98 -40.23 -5.18
N ILE A 265 9.20 -39.98 -6.46
CA ILE A 265 9.31 -38.64 -7.04
C ILE A 265 8.06 -38.31 -7.85
N GLY A 266 7.83 -37.04 -8.16
CA GLY A 266 6.62 -36.61 -8.86
C GLY A 266 5.43 -36.39 -7.91
N GLY A 267 4.21 -36.56 -8.41
CA GLY A 267 2.99 -36.41 -7.64
C GLY A 267 2.64 -34.97 -7.26
N VAL A 268 1.65 -34.84 -6.37
CA VAL A 268 1.13 -33.55 -5.88
C VAL A 268 2.21 -32.80 -5.10
N ARG A 269 2.40 -31.51 -5.41
CA ARG A 269 3.45 -30.67 -4.83
C ARG A 269 3.09 -30.13 -3.46
N GLY A 270 3.05 -31.00 -2.44
CA GLY A 270 2.67 -30.63 -1.07
C GLY A 270 3.36 -29.36 -0.54
N GLY A 271 4.64 -29.14 -0.88
CA GLY A 271 5.37 -27.90 -0.58
C GLY A 271 4.70 -26.64 -1.17
N VAL A 272 4.39 -26.64 -2.47
CA VAL A 272 3.72 -25.50 -3.14
C VAL A 272 2.34 -25.23 -2.53
N TYR A 273 1.58 -26.28 -2.18
CA TYR A 273 0.30 -26.12 -1.48
C TYR A 273 0.48 -25.50 -0.09
N TRP A 274 1.50 -25.90 0.65
CA TRP A 274 1.81 -25.32 1.96
C TRP A 274 2.21 -23.84 1.85
N GLU A 275 3.05 -23.49 0.87
CA GLU A 275 3.48 -22.11 0.60
C GLU A 275 2.30 -21.23 0.18
N ALA A 276 1.44 -21.72 -0.72
CA ALA A 276 0.21 -21.05 -1.10
C ALA A 276 -0.74 -20.89 0.09
N GLY A 277 -0.96 -21.94 0.90
CA GLY A 277 -1.80 -21.87 2.10
C GLY A 277 -1.26 -20.87 3.13
N MET A 278 0.06 -20.78 3.29
CA MET A 278 0.70 -19.78 4.15
C MET A 278 0.47 -18.36 3.62
N ALA A 279 0.68 -18.14 2.32
CA ALA A 279 0.44 -16.84 1.68
C ALA A 279 -1.03 -16.40 1.82
N TYR A 280 -1.97 -17.34 1.66
CA TYR A 280 -3.39 -17.14 1.90
C TYR A 280 -3.67 -16.71 3.35
N GLY A 281 -3.11 -17.44 4.33
CA GLY A 281 -3.24 -17.11 5.75
C GLY A 281 -2.64 -15.76 6.15
N LEU A 282 -1.68 -15.25 5.37
CA LEU A 282 -1.09 -13.92 5.51
C LEU A 282 -1.86 -12.82 4.75
N GLY A 283 -2.96 -13.14 4.07
CA GLY A 283 -3.75 -12.19 3.29
C GLY A 283 -3.07 -11.70 2.01
N LYS A 284 -2.07 -12.43 1.50
CA LYS A 284 -1.36 -12.07 0.26
C LYS A 284 -2.14 -12.55 -0.96
N PRO A 285 -2.21 -11.75 -2.05
CA PRO A 285 -2.75 -12.22 -3.32
C PRO A 285 -1.95 -13.43 -3.84
N ILE A 286 -2.67 -14.42 -4.36
CA ILE A 286 -2.08 -15.66 -4.90
C ILE A 286 -2.55 -15.83 -6.35
N ILE A 287 -1.61 -16.10 -7.23
CA ILE A 287 -1.87 -16.41 -8.64
C ILE A 287 -1.56 -17.88 -8.86
N HIS A 288 -2.58 -18.65 -9.21
CA HIS A 288 -2.44 -20.07 -9.47
C HIS A 288 -2.03 -20.29 -10.93
N THR A 289 -1.03 -21.14 -11.14
CA THR A 289 -0.59 -21.55 -12.47
C THR A 289 -0.44 -23.07 -12.52
N CYS A 290 -0.55 -23.65 -13.71
CA CYS A 290 -0.30 -25.08 -13.91
C CYS A 290 -0.06 -25.36 -15.40
N VAL A 291 0.73 -26.37 -15.72
CA VAL A 291 0.88 -26.83 -17.10
C VAL A 291 -0.45 -27.35 -17.66
N GLU A 292 -0.75 -27.01 -18.91
CA GLU A 292 -1.95 -27.44 -19.65
C GLU A 292 -1.78 -28.89 -20.15
N LYS A 293 -1.68 -29.83 -19.21
CA LYS A 293 -1.68 -31.27 -19.47
C LYS A 293 -2.75 -31.92 -18.63
N ALA A 294 -3.55 -32.81 -19.23
CA ALA A 294 -4.67 -33.49 -18.56
C ALA A 294 -4.24 -34.07 -17.20
N GLU A 295 -3.11 -34.77 -17.14
CA GLU A 295 -2.63 -35.39 -15.91
C GLU A 295 -2.28 -34.39 -14.80
N ALA A 296 -1.79 -33.19 -15.15
CA ALA A 296 -1.47 -32.15 -14.17
C ALA A 296 -2.74 -31.44 -13.69
N ILE A 297 -3.69 -31.20 -14.61
CA ILE A 297 -4.99 -30.56 -14.32
C ILE A 297 -5.83 -31.44 -13.39
N GLU A 298 -5.94 -32.74 -13.68
CA GLU A 298 -6.72 -33.70 -12.90
C GLU A 298 -6.15 -33.93 -11.48
N ARG A 299 -4.91 -33.52 -11.22
CA ARG A 299 -4.24 -33.63 -9.92
C ARG A 299 -4.26 -32.34 -9.10
N ILE A 300 -4.86 -31.27 -9.60
CA ILE A 300 -5.10 -30.07 -8.81
C ILE A 300 -6.06 -30.44 -7.67
N HIS A 301 -5.68 -30.15 -6.43
CA HIS A 301 -6.49 -30.53 -5.26
C HIS A 301 -7.82 -29.79 -5.24
N PHE A 302 -8.89 -30.46 -4.82
CA PHE A 302 -10.26 -29.91 -4.85
C PHE A 302 -10.40 -28.60 -4.05
N ASP A 303 -9.61 -28.41 -2.99
CA ASP A 303 -9.59 -27.18 -2.18
C ASP A 303 -9.23 -25.92 -2.98
N VAL A 304 -8.45 -26.06 -4.06
CA VAL A 304 -8.01 -24.94 -4.91
C VAL A 304 -8.55 -25.02 -6.34
N GLU A 305 -9.25 -26.09 -6.70
CA GLU A 305 -9.78 -26.33 -8.05
C GLU A 305 -10.76 -25.24 -8.50
N GLN A 306 -11.53 -24.66 -7.56
CA GLN A 306 -12.47 -23.56 -7.86
C GLN A 306 -11.77 -22.21 -8.08
N MET A 307 -10.48 -22.11 -7.78
CA MET A 307 -9.71 -20.88 -7.97
C MET A 307 -9.31 -20.71 -9.43
N ASN A 308 -9.24 -19.45 -9.89
CA ASN A 308 -8.92 -19.16 -11.28
C ASN A 308 -7.43 -19.43 -11.59
N THR A 309 -7.15 -20.64 -12.05
CA THR A 309 -5.83 -21.11 -12.47
C THR A 309 -5.50 -20.67 -13.89
N LEU A 310 -4.30 -20.11 -14.07
CA LEU A 310 -3.74 -19.78 -15.38
C LEU A 310 -2.95 -20.96 -15.93
N PHE A 311 -3.50 -21.63 -16.95
CA PHE A 311 -2.80 -22.72 -17.60
C PHE A 311 -1.73 -22.23 -18.58
N TRP A 312 -0.63 -22.97 -18.70
CA TRP A 312 0.48 -22.68 -19.61
C TRP A 312 0.94 -23.91 -20.40
N ASN A 313 1.50 -23.69 -21.58
CA ASN A 313 2.15 -24.73 -22.38
C ASN A 313 3.50 -24.21 -22.89
N SER A 314 4.36 -25.08 -23.39
CA SER A 314 5.76 -24.74 -23.75
C SER A 314 5.89 -23.68 -24.86
N GLU A 315 4.88 -23.56 -25.73
CA GLU A 315 4.80 -22.60 -26.84
C GLU A 315 4.39 -21.19 -26.36
N ASP A 316 3.70 -21.14 -25.22
CA ASP A 316 3.22 -19.93 -24.57
C ASP A 316 4.23 -19.30 -23.59
N LEU A 317 5.34 -19.99 -23.30
CA LEU A 317 6.38 -19.52 -22.39
C LEU A 317 7.44 -18.63 -23.05
N ASP A 318 7.49 -18.61 -24.38
CA ASP A 318 8.45 -17.75 -25.08
C ASP A 318 8.14 -16.28 -24.80
N THR A 319 9.15 -15.51 -24.38
CA THR A 319 9.06 -14.09 -24.06
C THR A 319 9.62 -13.18 -25.15
N GLU A 320 10.30 -13.74 -26.15
CA GLU A 320 10.95 -12.95 -27.21
C GLU A 320 9.90 -12.26 -28.09
N ASN A 321 10.12 -10.97 -28.36
CA ASN A 321 9.33 -10.16 -29.29
C ASN A 321 7.81 -10.08 -28.98
N ILE A 322 7.37 -10.46 -27.78
CA ILE A 322 5.97 -10.32 -27.37
C ILE A 322 5.78 -9.05 -26.56
N ASP A 323 4.96 -8.16 -27.10
CA ASP A 323 4.37 -7.06 -26.34
C ASP A 323 3.38 -7.64 -25.30
N MET A 324 3.81 -7.64 -24.04
CA MET A 324 3.01 -8.12 -22.92
C MET A 324 1.82 -7.21 -22.61
N THR A 325 1.86 -5.96 -23.07
CA THR A 325 0.78 -4.98 -22.89
C THR A 325 -0.31 -5.11 -23.96
N ALA A 326 0.01 -5.71 -25.11
CA ALA A 326 -0.92 -5.91 -26.20
C ALA A 326 -2.16 -6.73 -25.79
N LEU A 327 -3.29 -6.44 -26.43
CA LEU A 327 -4.61 -7.07 -26.22
C LEU A 327 -5.07 -7.92 -27.41
N PRO A 328 -4.37 -9.03 -27.74
CA PRO A 328 -4.82 -9.92 -28.80
C PRO A 328 -6.07 -10.69 -28.37
N LYS A 329 -6.84 -11.14 -29.37
CA LYS A 329 -8.06 -11.93 -29.17
C LYS A 329 -7.80 -13.22 -28.36
N ASN A 330 -6.64 -13.84 -28.56
CA ASN A 330 -6.18 -15.01 -27.83
C ASN A 330 -4.84 -14.69 -27.14
N PRO A 331 -4.85 -14.18 -25.89
CA PRO A 331 -3.63 -13.83 -25.19
C PRO A 331 -2.86 -15.08 -24.77
N LYS A 332 -1.54 -15.08 -24.98
CA LYS A 332 -0.62 -16.12 -24.48
C LYS A 332 -0.56 -16.10 -22.95
N PHE A 333 -0.07 -17.19 -22.35
CA PHE A 333 0.12 -17.29 -20.90
C PHE A 333 0.80 -16.06 -20.29
N ILE A 334 1.93 -15.61 -20.84
CA ILE A 334 2.69 -14.46 -20.29
C ILE A 334 1.86 -13.17 -20.23
N GLN A 335 0.99 -12.94 -21.22
CA GLN A 335 0.10 -11.77 -21.25
C GLN A 335 -1.01 -11.90 -20.21
N ARG A 336 -1.57 -13.12 -20.05
CA ARG A 336 -2.57 -13.41 -19.01
C ARG A 336 -1.97 -13.22 -17.61
N LEU A 337 -0.77 -13.73 -17.38
CA LEU A 337 -0.04 -13.60 -16.12
C LEU A 337 0.30 -12.13 -15.82
N TYR A 338 0.89 -11.40 -16.77
CA TYR A 338 1.17 -9.98 -16.65
C TYR A 338 -0.08 -9.19 -16.22
N ARG A 339 -1.19 -9.38 -16.92
CA ARG A 339 -2.45 -8.69 -16.57
C ARG A 339 -3.01 -9.09 -15.22
N ARG A 340 -2.89 -10.37 -14.83
CA ARG A 340 -3.35 -10.83 -13.52
C ARG A 340 -2.56 -10.15 -12.41
N ILE A 341 -1.23 -10.01 -12.57
CA ILE A 341 -0.38 -9.27 -11.63
C ILE A 341 -0.80 -7.80 -11.58
N GLN A 342 -0.91 -7.13 -12.74
CA GLN A 342 -1.33 -5.72 -12.80
C GLN A 342 -2.70 -5.48 -12.15
N PHE A 343 -3.65 -6.39 -12.36
CA PHE A 343 -5.00 -6.28 -11.78
C PHE A 343 -5.00 -6.49 -10.27
N LEU A 344 -4.26 -7.48 -9.75
CA LEU A 344 -4.29 -7.83 -8.33
C LEU A 344 -3.45 -6.90 -7.46
N VAL A 345 -2.29 -6.44 -7.95
CA VAL A 345 -1.32 -5.73 -7.13
C VAL A 345 -0.77 -4.44 -7.73
N GLY A 346 -1.08 -4.15 -9.00
CA GLY A 346 -0.58 -2.99 -9.74
C GLY A 346 0.88 -3.13 -10.19
N GLN A 347 1.42 -2.06 -10.79
CA GLN A 347 2.83 -1.95 -11.17
C GLN A 347 3.71 -1.68 -9.94
N GLY A 348 4.80 -2.44 -9.80
CA GLY A 348 5.82 -2.21 -8.77
C GLY A 348 6.91 -1.22 -9.21
N SER A 349 7.84 -0.93 -8.30
CA SER A 349 8.96 0.01 -8.53
C SER A 349 10.34 -0.63 -8.64
N TRP A 350 10.46 -1.96 -8.62
CA TRP A 350 11.75 -2.64 -8.81
C TRP A 350 12.26 -2.42 -10.24
N VAL A 351 13.55 -2.10 -10.32
CA VAL A 351 14.31 -1.97 -11.56
C VAL A 351 15.58 -2.79 -11.36
N GLU A 352 15.96 -3.58 -12.37
CA GLU A 352 17.22 -4.33 -12.38
C GLU A 352 18.40 -3.33 -12.44
N GLU A 353 19.30 -3.39 -11.46
CA GLU A 353 20.49 -2.51 -11.36
C GLU A 353 21.54 -2.80 -12.45
#